data_AF-A0A9W6QMR3-F1
#
_entry.id   AF-A0A9W6QMR3-F1
#
_cell.length_a   1.000
_cell.length_b   1.000
_cell.length_c   1.000
_cell.angle_alpha   90.00
_cell.angle_beta   90.00
_cell.angle_gamma   90.00
#
_symmetry.space_group_name_H-M   'P 1'
#
loop_
_entity.id
_entity.type
_entity.pdbx_description
1 polymer ?
#
loop_
_entity_poly.entity_id
_entity_poly.type
_entity_poly.pdbx_seq_one_letter_code
_entity_poly.pdbx_strand_id
1 'polypeptide(L)'
;MTSLRTRGDGGRLLHIVVAATAATLLTACGSGDTPTPGGGTPDGSCTGAADKPVSLVVGARMGSKQPTIPGEVKTLLDGAAENQQGLQVFRVDGEPSRAIKVSPVINGKNPSQRRQQVASAVKQVTSVVTDLGPKKPEADVLSALSQAGRLTDDGGTVVVMDSGLATAGAVSFLTTGMFDADPGEVAEFLASKQLLPALRGKTVLLVGLGETAEPQPALDGNLKLRVTALWEAIVAKAGATCSRVVEVAPGRDAAKADQPVSAVALPKPVVFEPCGTTVLADSGAVGFRPNTAQLRDEAAARTTLTELSTLLTGGSQRVTLVGNTATHGTPEASVTLSRQRAEAVKALLVQAGVAADRISTVGDGQTGKYHKPDLGPNGALDPVAAAQNRSVVVELSCAR
;
A
#
# COMPACT_ATOMS: atom_id res chain seq x y z
N MET A 1 31.50 71.30 -35.81
CA MET A 1 31.78 71.67 -37.22
C MET A 1 31.27 70.53 -38.08
N THR A 2 30.07 70.67 -38.63
CA THR A 2 29.82 70.97 -40.05
C THR A 2 30.30 69.80 -40.93
N SER A 3 29.48 68.79 -41.26
CA SER A 3 28.31 68.79 -42.15
C SER A 3 28.66 68.22 -43.54
N LEU A 4 27.62 67.63 -44.16
CA LEU A 4 27.45 67.36 -45.60
C LEU A 4 28.25 66.15 -46.14
N ARG A 5 27.79 65.34 -47.10
CA ARG A 5 26.56 65.29 -47.94
C ARG A 5 26.68 63.98 -48.75
N THR A 6 25.68 63.10 -48.73
CA THR A 6 24.63 62.89 -49.75
C THR A 6 25.01 62.24 -51.09
N ARG A 7 24.10 61.34 -51.49
CA ARG A 7 23.64 60.95 -52.84
C ARG A 7 24.54 59.99 -53.62
N GLY A 8 24.00 58.99 -54.31
CA GLY A 8 22.61 58.64 -54.60
C GLY A 8 22.55 57.48 -55.61
N ASP A 9 21.34 56.93 -55.78
CA ASP A 9 20.77 56.22 -56.93
C ASP A 9 21.60 55.12 -57.62
N GLY A 10 21.11 53.91 -57.90
CA GLY A 10 19.76 53.45 -58.19
C GLY A 10 19.88 52.45 -59.34
N GLY A 11 19.30 51.25 -59.22
CA GLY A 11 19.35 50.25 -60.30
C GLY A 11 18.97 48.85 -59.85
N ARG A 12 17.67 48.52 -59.99
CA ARG A 12 17.11 47.17 -59.85
C ARG A 12 17.59 46.26 -61.00
N LEU A 13 18.06 45.05 -60.68
CA LEU A 13 17.65 43.83 -61.38
C LEU A 13 17.93 42.58 -60.53
N LEU A 14 16.92 41.72 -60.50
CA LEU A 14 16.71 40.56 -59.64
C LEU A 14 17.33 39.33 -60.29
N HIS A 15 18.11 38.54 -59.55
CA HIS A 15 17.94 37.08 -59.34
C HIS A 15 19.20 36.45 -58.72
N ILE A 16 19.16 36.36 -57.37
CA ILE A 16 19.43 35.19 -56.52
C ILE A 16 20.35 34.10 -57.09
N VAL A 17 21.47 33.83 -56.42
CA VAL A 17 21.89 32.49 -55.93
C VAL A 17 23.08 32.63 -54.95
N VAL A 18 22.84 32.15 -53.72
CA VAL A 18 23.76 31.59 -52.71
C VAL A 18 24.83 32.51 -52.10
N ALA A 19 24.50 33.10 -50.95
CA ALA A 19 25.46 33.69 -50.02
C ALA A 19 25.71 32.72 -48.85
N ALA A 20 26.95 32.26 -48.75
CA ALA A 20 27.51 31.68 -47.54
C ALA A 20 27.78 32.83 -46.55
N THR A 21 27.15 32.79 -45.38
CA THR A 21 27.48 33.67 -44.25
C THR A 21 27.87 32.84 -43.05
N ALA A 22 29.16 32.90 -42.73
CA ALA A 22 29.69 32.60 -41.42
C ALA A 22 29.08 33.59 -40.42
N ALA A 23 28.47 33.07 -39.36
CA ALA A 23 28.10 33.83 -38.18
C ALA A 23 28.51 33.02 -36.95
N THR A 24 29.59 33.47 -36.32
CA THR A 24 29.99 33.13 -34.95
C THR A 24 28.87 33.50 -33.99
N LEU A 25 28.31 32.51 -33.30
CA LEU A 25 27.45 32.70 -32.13
C LEU A 25 27.91 31.78 -31.01
N LEU A 26 28.05 32.38 -29.84
CA LEU A 26 28.50 31.79 -28.59
C LEU A 26 27.60 30.62 -28.17
N THR A 27 28.19 29.43 -28.05
CA THR A 27 27.55 28.27 -27.40
C THR A 27 27.55 28.46 -25.89
N ALA A 28 26.42 28.93 -25.35
CA ALA A 28 26.10 28.76 -23.95
C ALA A 28 25.73 27.29 -23.69
N CYS A 29 26.33 26.71 -22.64
CA CYS A 29 26.01 25.37 -22.15
C CYS A 29 24.55 25.32 -21.68
N GLY A 30 23.69 24.65 -22.45
CA GLY A 30 22.37 24.22 -22.00
C GLY A 30 22.42 22.72 -21.77
N SER A 31 22.53 22.30 -20.51
CA SER A 31 22.39 20.91 -20.10
C SER A 31 21.01 20.41 -20.51
N GLY A 32 20.98 19.38 -21.34
CA GLY A 32 19.74 18.71 -21.75
C GLY A 32 19.20 17.88 -20.61
N ASP A 33 18.20 18.41 -19.90
CA ASP A 33 17.34 17.63 -19.04
C ASP A 33 16.33 16.87 -19.89
N THR A 34 16.54 15.56 -19.99
CA THR A 34 15.54 14.59 -20.45
C THR A 34 14.27 14.73 -19.59
N PRO A 35 13.06 14.83 -20.19
CA PRO A 35 11.84 14.94 -19.40
C PRO A 35 11.58 13.62 -18.68
N THR A 36 11.72 13.66 -17.36
CA THR A 36 11.18 12.63 -16.47
C THR A 36 9.64 12.65 -16.64
N PRO A 37 8.97 11.50 -16.78
CA PRO A 37 7.52 11.46 -16.72
C PRO A 37 7.08 12.02 -15.36
N GLY A 38 6.38 13.14 -15.40
CA GLY A 38 5.97 13.89 -14.23
C GLY A 38 5.14 13.04 -13.27
N GLY A 39 5.76 12.64 -12.16
CA GLY A 39 5.05 12.46 -10.91
C GLY A 39 4.54 13.84 -10.50
N GLY A 40 3.31 14.15 -10.86
CA GLY A 40 2.64 15.33 -10.35
C GLY A 40 2.58 15.20 -8.83
N THR A 41 3.30 16.06 -8.11
CA THR A 41 3.01 16.35 -6.71
C THR A 41 1.60 16.95 -6.65
N PRO A 42 0.63 16.32 -5.96
CA PRO A 42 -0.59 17.00 -5.61
C PRO A 42 -0.25 17.98 -4.48
N ASP A 43 0.11 19.21 -4.84
CA ASP A 43 0.00 20.35 -3.91
C ASP A 43 -1.49 20.63 -3.70
N GLY A 44 -2.06 19.91 -2.74
CA GLY A 44 -3.46 20.00 -2.33
C GLY A 44 -3.75 18.83 -1.41
N SER A 45 -3.89 19.08 -0.11
CA SER A 45 -4.25 18.05 0.88
C SER A 45 -5.41 17.22 0.35
N CYS A 46 -5.28 15.90 0.24
CA CYS A 46 -6.38 15.04 -0.19
C CYS A 46 -7.53 15.14 0.81
N THR A 47 -8.48 16.02 0.50
CA THR A 47 -9.68 16.31 1.30
C THR A 47 -10.91 16.00 0.45
N GLY A 48 -11.94 15.47 1.10
CA GLY A 48 -13.22 15.23 0.43
C GLY A 48 -13.91 16.54 0.08
N ALA A 49 -14.61 16.57 -1.05
CA ALA A 49 -15.45 17.71 -1.40
C ALA A 49 -16.72 17.69 -0.52
N ALA A 50 -16.89 18.73 0.31
CA ALA A 50 -18.01 18.81 1.24
C ALA A 50 -19.37 19.02 0.54
N ASP A 51 -19.41 19.40 -0.73
CA ASP A 51 -20.63 19.58 -1.53
C ASP A 51 -20.97 18.35 -2.39
N LYS A 52 -20.34 17.19 -2.14
CA LYS A 52 -20.51 15.95 -2.90
C LYS A 52 -21.04 14.80 -2.04
N PRO A 53 -21.56 13.70 -2.64
CA PRO A 53 -22.03 12.54 -1.89
C PRO A 53 -20.93 11.88 -1.05
N VAL A 54 -21.33 11.32 0.09
CA VAL A 54 -20.41 10.65 1.04
C VAL A 54 -20.91 9.25 1.34
N SER A 55 -20.04 8.25 1.19
CA SER A 55 -20.29 6.86 1.59
C SER A 55 -19.29 6.43 2.66
N LEU A 56 -19.80 5.92 3.78
CA LEU A 56 -18.99 5.33 4.84
C LEU A 56 -18.98 3.81 4.69
N VAL A 57 -17.80 3.20 4.64
CA VAL A 57 -17.59 1.75 4.72
C VAL A 57 -17.14 1.46 6.15
N VAL A 58 -17.98 0.82 6.94
CA VAL A 58 -17.82 0.77 8.40
C VAL A 58 -17.64 -0.65 8.91
N GLY A 59 -16.51 -0.89 9.55
CA GLY A 59 -16.18 -2.09 10.30
C GLY A 59 -16.61 -2.02 11.75
N ALA A 60 -17.86 -2.38 12.03
CA ALA A 60 -18.34 -2.61 13.39
C ALA A 60 -18.44 -4.13 13.63
N ARG A 61 -17.31 -4.82 13.84
CA ARG A 61 -17.27 -6.29 13.92
C ARG A 61 -16.37 -6.79 15.06
N MET A 62 -16.44 -8.08 15.34
CA MET A 62 -15.56 -8.72 16.32
C MET A 62 -14.09 -8.50 15.92
N GLY A 63 -13.27 -8.03 16.86
CA GLY A 63 -11.86 -7.79 16.62
C GLY A 63 -11.50 -6.42 16.01
N SER A 64 -12.48 -5.56 15.72
CA SER A 64 -12.25 -4.17 15.34
C SER A 64 -12.58 -3.22 16.48
N LYS A 65 -11.92 -2.05 16.51
CA LYS A 65 -12.31 -0.96 17.41
C LYS A 65 -13.75 -0.52 17.14
N GLN A 66 -14.49 -0.11 18.18
CA GLN A 66 -15.79 0.54 18.03
C GLN A 66 -15.65 1.74 17.08
N PRO A 67 -16.44 1.79 15.98
CA PRO A 67 -16.34 2.89 15.04
C PRO A 67 -16.66 4.23 15.69
N THR A 68 -15.82 5.21 15.41
CA THR A 68 -16.01 6.60 15.81
C THR A 68 -15.80 7.47 14.58
N ILE A 69 -16.72 8.40 14.31
CA ILE A 69 -16.64 9.29 13.14
C ILE A 69 -15.67 10.44 13.48
N PRO A 70 -14.51 10.56 12.81
CA PRO A 70 -13.60 11.67 13.05
C PRO A 70 -14.26 13.02 12.74
N GLY A 71 -13.79 14.08 13.39
CA GLY A 71 -14.34 15.43 13.21
C GLY A 71 -14.35 15.89 11.75
N GLU A 72 -13.29 15.58 11.00
CA GLU A 72 -13.21 15.88 9.57
C GLU A 72 -14.27 15.12 8.75
N VAL A 73 -14.50 13.84 9.03
CA VAL A 73 -15.55 13.06 8.35
C VAL A 73 -16.93 13.60 8.71
N LYS A 74 -17.13 14.05 9.96
CA LYS A 74 -18.37 14.72 10.36
C LYS A 74 -18.60 16.01 9.56
N THR A 75 -17.56 16.83 9.34
CA THR A 75 -17.64 18.02 8.50
C THR A 75 -18.05 17.69 7.06
N LEU A 76 -17.55 16.59 6.49
CA LEU A 76 -17.99 16.11 5.17
C LEU A 76 -19.47 15.71 5.15
N LEU A 77 -19.95 15.01 6.18
CA LEU A 77 -21.36 14.64 6.31
C LEU A 77 -22.27 15.88 6.45
N ASP A 78 -21.85 16.86 7.27
CA ASP A 78 -22.56 18.11 7.49
C ASP A 78 -22.69 18.91 6.17
N GLY A 79 -21.58 19.10 5.45
CA GLY A 79 -21.57 19.80 4.15
C GLY A 79 -22.38 19.08 3.08
N ALA A 80 -22.26 17.75 3.00
CA ALA A 80 -22.98 16.97 2.00
C ALA A 80 -24.49 17.05 2.24
N ALA A 81 -24.92 17.01 3.51
CA ALA A 81 -26.32 17.22 3.88
C ALA A 81 -26.81 18.63 3.57
N GLU A 82 -26.02 19.67 3.86
CA GLU A 82 -26.35 21.06 3.51
C GLU A 82 -26.60 21.24 2.01
N ASN A 83 -25.83 20.54 1.18
CA ASN A 83 -25.93 20.53 -0.28
C ASN A 83 -26.86 19.44 -0.82
N GLN A 84 -27.68 18.83 0.05
CA GLN A 84 -28.67 17.81 -0.30
C GLN A 84 -28.10 16.60 -1.06
N GLN A 85 -26.83 16.28 -0.82
CA GLN A 85 -26.14 15.14 -1.40
C GLN A 85 -26.44 13.87 -0.61
N GLY A 86 -26.37 12.73 -1.30
CA GLY A 86 -26.63 11.43 -0.70
C GLY A 86 -25.57 11.05 0.35
N LEU A 87 -26.03 10.58 1.51
CA LEU A 87 -25.18 9.98 2.55
C LEU A 87 -25.49 8.48 2.64
N GLN A 88 -24.47 7.63 2.68
CA GLN A 88 -24.66 6.18 2.72
C GLN A 88 -23.73 5.51 3.74
N VAL A 89 -24.18 4.39 4.30
CA VAL A 89 -23.35 3.53 5.16
C VAL A 89 -23.38 2.11 4.61
N PHE A 90 -22.21 1.51 4.46
CA PHE A 90 -21.97 0.14 4.05
C PHE A 90 -21.36 -0.62 5.21
N ARG A 91 -21.92 -1.78 5.51
CA ARG A 91 -21.41 -2.67 6.56
C ARG A 91 -20.27 -3.51 6.00
N VAL A 92 -19.19 -3.61 6.76
CA VAL A 92 -18.15 -4.62 6.54
C VAL A 92 -18.47 -5.84 7.39
N ASP A 93 -18.80 -6.94 6.72
CA ASP A 93 -18.89 -8.30 7.24
C ASP A 93 -18.61 -9.29 6.10
N GLY A 94 -18.87 -10.59 6.26
CA GLY A 94 -18.61 -11.59 5.21
C GLY A 94 -19.49 -11.49 3.96
N GLU A 95 -20.63 -10.80 4.03
CA GLU A 95 -21.45 -10.45 2.85
C GLU A 95 -21.87 -8.98 2.93
N PRO A 96 -20.96 -8.04 2.58
CA PRO A 96 -21.19 -6.62 2.77
C PRO A 96 -22.50 -6.14 2.16
N SER A 97 -23.12 -5.15 2.77
CA SER A 97 -24.37 -4.57 2.27
C SER A 97 -24.56 -3.13 2.73
N ARG A 98 -25.34 -2.36 1.96
CA ARG A 98 -25.74 -1.00 2.34
C ARG A 98 -26.70 -1.06 3.54
N ALA A 99 -26.30 -0.46 4.66
CA ALA A 99 -27.10 -0.35 5.88
C ALA A 99 -28.15 0.76 5.80
N ILE A 100 -27.80 1.91 5.23
CA ILE A 100 -28.72 3.04 5.02
C ILE A 100 -28.31 3.88 3.81
N LYS A 101 -29.30 4.54 3.20
CA LYS A 101 -29.12 5.70 2.31
C LYS A 101 -30.01 6.83 2.81
N VAL A 102 -29.41 7.98 3.11
CA VAL A 102 -30.11 9.20 3.48
C VAL A 102 -30.02 10.16 2.29
N SER A 103 -31.17 10.68 1.86
CA SER A 103 -31.27 11.74 0.85
C SER A 103 -31.80 13.00 1.53
N PRO A 104 -30.92 13.89 2.01
CA PRO A 104 -31.32 15.04 2.83
C PRO A 104 -32.21 16.02 2.07
N VAL A 105 -33.29 16.46 2.72
CA VAL A 105 -34.19 17.50 2.19
C VAL A 105 -34.08 18.72 3.09
N ILE A 106 -33.39 19.77 2.62
CA ILE A 106 -33.12 20.98 3.39
C ILE A 106 -33.94 22.14 2.84
N ASN A 107 -35.20 22.23 3.26
CA ASN A 107 -36.17 23.24 2.83
C ASN A 107 -36.57 24.24 3.94
N GLY A 108 -35.81 24.28 5.04
CA GLY A 108 -36.03 25.20 6.15
C GLY A 108 -36.05 26.66 5.68
N LYS A 109 -37.04 27.43 6.17
CA LYS A 109 -37.29 28.82 5.77
C LYS A 109 -36.33 29.83 6.39
N ASN A 110 -35.53 29.41 7.38
CA ASN A 110 -34.54 30.24 8.05
C ASN A 110 -33.29 29.41 8.44
N PRO A 111 -32.16 30.05 8.80
CA PRO A 111 -30.92 29.34 9.10
C PRO A 111 -31.01 28.35 10.27
N SER A 112 -31.91 28.57 11.23
CA SER A 112 -32.10 27.63 12.35
C SER A 112 -32.78 26.35 11.89
N GLN A 113 -33.84 26.47 11.08
CA GLN A 113 -34.55 25.31 10.53
C GLN A 113 -33.64 24.49 9.60
N ARG A 114 -32.87 25.15 8.74
CA ARG A 114 -31.90 24.47 7.86
C ARG A 114 -30.87 23.68 8.68
N ARG A 115 -30.26 24.31 9.69
CA ARG A 115 -29.30 23.64 10.60
C ARG A 115 -29.92 22.44 11.33
N GLN A 116 -31.17 22.56 11.79
CA GLN A 116 -31.86 21.43 12.43
C GLN A 116 -32.10 20.27 11.45
N GLN A 117 -32.44 20.55 10.20
CA GLN A 117 -32.64 19.53 9.17
C GLN A 117 -31.33 18.83 8.81
N VAL A 118 -30.23 19.58 8.66
CA VAL A 118 -28.88 19.03 8.45
C VAL A 118 -28.49 18.14 9.62
N ALA A 119 -28.61 18.64 10.85
CA ALA A 119 -28.31 17.88 12.05
C ALA A 119 -29.16 16.60 12.16
N SER A 120 -30.42 16.64 11.74
CA SER A 120 -31.29 15.46 11.68
C SER A 120 -30.82 14.42 10.66
N ALA A 121 -30.43 14.85 9.46
CA ALA A 121 -29.91 13.96 8.43
C ALA A 121 -28.57 13.32 8.84
N VAL A 122 -27.65 14.10 9.39
CA VAL A 122 -26.36 13.59 9.89
C VAL A 122 -26.58 12.68 11.11
N LYS A 123 -27.52 13.01 12.00
CA LYS A 123 -27.87 12.17 13.15
C LYS A 123 -28.32 10.77 12.72
N GLN A 124 -29.12 10.65 11.65
CA GLN A 124 -29.53 9.33 11.11
C GLN A 124 -28.32 8.48 10.73
N VAL A 125 -27.33 9.08 10.05
CA VAL A 125 -26.09 8.38 9.68
C VAL A 125 -25.27 8.01 10.92
N THR A 126 -25.04 8.97 11.83
CA THR A 126 -24.21 8.74 13.02
C THR A 126 -24.81 7.69 13.95
N SER A 127 -26.14 7.66 14.11
CA SER A 127 -26.84 6.63 14.87
C SER A 127 -26.66 5.25 14.24
N VAL A 128 -26.81 5.14 12.91
CA VAL A 128 -26.55 3.87 12.22
C VAL A 128 -25.10 3.42 12.38
N VAL A 129 -24.11 4.30 12.32
CA VAL A 129 -22.70 3.94 12.58
C VAL A 129 -22.48 3.47 14.01
N THR A 130 -23.17 4.06 14.98
CA THR A 130 -23.04 3.73 16.40
C THR A 130 -23.65 2.37 16.72
N ASP A 131 -24.83 2.09 16.15
CA ASP A 131 -25.60 0.87 16.38
C ASP A 131 -25.28 -0.22 15.35
N LEU A 132 -24.30 0.01 14.45
CA LEU A 132 -23.94 -0.95 13.42
C LEU A 132 -23.36 -2.20 14.07
N GLY A 133 -23.80 -3.36 13.58
CA GLY A 133 -23.20 -4.65 13.88
C GLY A 133 -23.11 -5.51 12.61
N PRO A 134 -22.27 -6.56 12.64
CA PRO A 134 -22.16 -7.49 11.53
C PRO A 134 -23.45 -8.32 11.41
N LYS A 135 -23.82 -8.72 10.20
CA LYS A 135 -24.92 -9.67 9.95
C LYS A 135 -24.43 -11.04 9.53
N LYS A 136 -23.19 -11.12 9.06
CA LYS A 136 -22.52 -12.35 8.64
C LYS A 136 -21.19 -12.51 9.38
N PRO A 137 -20.71 -13.75 9.56
CA PRO A 137 -19.35 -14.01 10.01
C PRO A 137 -18.32 -13.37 9.09
N GLU A 138 -17.10 -13.17 9.61
CA GLU A 138 -15.94 -12.68 8.87
C GLU A 138 -16.10 -11.25 8.31
N ALA A 139 -15.05 -10.76 7.63
CA ALA A 139 -15.00 -9.40 7.10
C ALA A 139 -14.42 -9.35 5.69
N ASP A 140 -15.24 -8.96 4.70
CA ASP A 140 -14.82 -8.69 3.33
C ASP A 140 -14.79 -7.16 3.09
N VAL A 141 -13.65 -6.55 3.42
CA VAL A 141 -13.43 -5.10 3.27
C VAL A 141 -13.43 -4.70 1.78
N LEU A 142 -12.87 -5.55 0.91
CA LEU A 142 -12.74 -5.25 -0.52
C LEU A 142 -14.11 -5.19 -1.21
N SER A 143 -15.00 -6.14 -0.91
CA SER A 143 -16.37 -6.15 -1.45
C SER A 143 -17.20 -5.00 -0.89
N ALA A 144 -17.03 -4.64 0.39
CA ALA A 144 -17.69 -3.47 0.98
C ALA A 144 -17.27 -2.17 0.30
N LEU A 145 -15.96 -2.00 0.09
CA LEU A 145 -15.39 -0.87 -0.65
C LEU A 145 -15.85 -0.86 -2.11
N SER A 146 -15.96 -2.03 -2.75
CA SER A 146 -16.46 -2.15 -4.12
C SER A 146 -17.92 -1.72 -4.26
N GLN A 147 -18.78 -2.07 -3.30
CA GLN A 147 -20.16 -1.61 -3.27
C GLN A 147 -20.25 -0.10 -3.04
N ALA A 148 -19.48 0.44 -2.09
CA ALA A 148 -19.45 1.87 -1.82
C ALA A 148 -18.94 2.67 -3.03
N GLY A 149 -17.85 2.22 -3.66
CA GLY A 149 -17.32 2.82 -4.89
C GLY A 149 -18.37 2.85 -5.99
N ARG A 150 -19.04 1.72 -6.27
CA ARG A 150 -20.09 1.65 -7.31
C ARG A 150 -21.28 2.56 -7.06
N LEU A 151 -21.66 2.75 -5.80
CA LEU A 151 -22.90 3.44 -5.41
C LEU A 151 -22.69 4.88 -4.94
N THR A 152 -21.45 5.37 -4.97
CA THR A 152 -21.11 6.77 -4.72
C THR A 152 -20.97 7.47 -6.06
N ASP A 153 -21.68 8.56 -6.28
CA ASP A 153 -21.59 9.30 -7.55
C ASP A 153 -20.19 9.93 -7.73
N ASP A 154 -19.88 10.38 -8.95
CA ASP A 154 -18.57 10.93 -9.30
C ASP A 154 -18.27 12.25 -8.55
N GLY A 155 -16.99 12.44 -8.20
CA GLY A 155 -16.56 13.51 -7.31
C GLY A 155 -16.90 13.29 -5.83
N GLY A 156 -17.64 12.22 -5.49
CA GLY A 156 -17.96 11.85 -4.12
C GLY A 156 -16.78 11.32 -3.32
N THR A 157 -16.97 11.22 -2.01
CA THR A 157 -15.97 10.70 -1.07
C THR A 157 -16.40 9.35 -0.51
N VAL A 158 -15.49 8.38 -0.54
CA VAL A 158 -15.64 7.07 0.14
C VAL A 158 -14.73 7.04 1.35
N VAL A 159 -15.29 6.85 2.54
CA VAL A 159 -14.54 6.80 3.80
C VAL A 159 -14.53 5.36 4.31
N VAL A 160 -13.37 4.72 4.35
CA VAL A 160 -13.19 3.38 4.93
C VAL A 160 -12.84 3.53 6.40
N MET A 161 -13.79 3.24 7.28
CA MET A 161 -13.64 3.25 8.73
C MET A 161 -13.55 1.81 9.22
N ASP A 162 -12.34 1.26 9.18
CA ASP A 162 -12.10 -0.17 9.38
C ASP A 162 -10.65 -0.41 9.82
N SER A 163 -10.37 -1.53 10.50
CA SER A 163 -8.98 -1.92 10.78
C SER A 163 -8.20 -2.34 9.54
N GLY A 164 -8.88 -2.58 8.41
CA GLY A 164 -8.28 -3.11 7.18
C GLY A 164 -7.87 -4.58 7.29
N LEU A 165 -8.03 -5.21 8.45
CA LEU A 165 -7.71 -6.61 8.66
C LEU A 165 -8.90 -7.47 8.18
N ALA A 166 -8.96 -7.66 6.87
CA ALA A 166 -9.98 -8.48 6.21
C ALA A 166 -9.74 -9.98 6.46
N THR A 167 -10.81 -10.73 6.66
CA THR A 167 -10.76 -12.19 6.91
C THR A 167 -11.52 -12.99 5.86
N ALA A 168 -12.25 -12.33 4.96
CA ALA A 168 -12.95 -12.93 3.83
C ALA A 168 -12.67 -12.14 2.54
N GLY A 169 -13.10 -12.70 1.41
CA GLY A 169 -12.93 -12.09 0.09
C GLY A 169 -11.55 -12.31 -0.51
N ALA A 170 -11.26 -11.61 -1.60
CA ALA A 170 -10.02 -11.77 -2.38
C ALA A 170 -8.78 -11.19 -1.69
N VAL A 171 -8.96 -10.36 -0.67
CA VAL A 171 -7.90 -9.89 0.23
C VAL A 171 -8.25 -10.39 1.62
N SER A 172 -7.57 -11.44 2.07
CA SER A 172 -7.79 -12.02 3.39
C SER A 172 -6.46 -12.26 4.11
N PHE A 173 -6.37 -11.82 5.36
CA PHE A 173 -5.25 -12.08 6.25
C PHE A 173 -5.30 -13.48 6.90
N LEU A 174 -6.34 -14.27 6.61
CA LEU A 174 -6.32 -15.71 6.91
C LEU A 174 -5.44 -16.47 5.90
N THR A 175 -5.18 -15.89 4.74
CA THR A 175 -4.22 -16.44 3.78
C THR A 175 -2.80 -16.28 4.33
N THR A 176 -2.11 -17.40 4.52
CA THR A 176 -0.74 -17.41 5.05
C THR A 176 0.20 -16.62 4.14
N GLY A 177 0.84 -15.59 4.69
CA GLY A 177 1.76 -14.71 3.95
C GLY A 177 1.13 -13.41 3.43
N MET A 178 -0.14 -13.10 3.74
CA MET A 178 -0.74 -11.83 3.33
C MET A 178 -0.04 -10.59 3.93
N PHE A 179 0.48 -10.67 5.15
CA PHE A 179 1.32 -9.61 5.73
C PHE A 179 2.65 -9.39 5.00
N ASP A 180 3.05 -10.40 4.23
CA ASP A 180 4.33 -10.48 3.54
C ASP A 180 4.21 -10.08 2.07
N ALA A 181 2.99 -10.13 1.51
CA ALA A 181 2.68 -9.77 0.14
C ALA A 181 3.02 -8.31 -0.16
N ASP A 182 3.58 -8.07 -1.35
CA ASP A 182 3.85 -6.70 -1.80
C ASP A 182 2.53 -5.98 -2.15
N PRO A 183 2.26 -4.80 -1.56
CA PRO A 183 1.04 -4.04 -1.81
C PRO A 183 0.73 -3.77 -3.29
N GLY A 184 1.75 -3.42 -4.07
CA GLY A 184 1.61 -3.12 -5.50
C GLY A 184 1.23 -4.35 -6.30
N GLU A 185 1.87 -5.49 -5.99
CA GLU A 185 1.56 -6.77 -6.64
C GLU A 185 0.19 -7.31 -6.25
N VAL A 186 -0.27 -7.10 -5.00
CA VAL A 186 -1.66 -7.41 -4.64
C VAL A 186 -2.63 -6.58 -5.46
N ALA A 187 -2.38 -5.27 -5.59
CA ALA A 187 -3.22 -4.40 -6.38
C ALA A 187 -3.23 -4.79 -7.87
N GLU A 188 -2.09 -5.20 -8.43
CA GLU A 188 -1.98 -5.72 -9.80
C GLU A 188 -2.69 -7.06 -10.00
N PHE A 189 -2.54 -7.96 -9.03
CA PHE A 189 -3.25 -9.22 -9.02
C PHE A 189 -4.77 -8.99 -9.06
N LEU A 190 -5.29 -8.12 -8.19
CA LEU A 190 -6.71 -7.74 -8.20
C LEU A 190 -7.14 -7.12 -9.53
N ALA A 191 -6.30 -6.27 -10.13
CA ALA A 191 -6.56 -5.69 -11.46
C ALA A 191 -6.69 -6.78 -12.52
N SER A 192 -5.75 -7.75 -12.54
CA SER A 192 -5.74 -8.87 -13.50
C SER A 192 -6.96 -9.77 -13.38
N LYS A 193 -7.55 -9.84 -12.17
CA LYS A 193 -8.77 -10.60 -11.89
C LYS A 193 -10.06 -9.78 -12.01
N GLN A 194 -9.96 -8.50 -12.39
CA GLN A 194 -11.09 -7.56 -12.46
C GLN A 194 -11.83 -7.40 -11.12
N LEU A 195 -11.08 -7.42 -10.01
CA LEU A 195 -11.59 -7.33 -8.63
C LEU A 195 -11.36 -5.97 -7.99
N LEU A 196 -10.81 -4.99 -8.72
CA LEU A 196 -10.60 -3.65 -8.18
C LEU A 196 -11.93 -2.93 -7.91
N PRO A 197 -12.05 -2.21 -6.78
CA PRO A 197 -13.19 -1.34 -6.50
C PRO A 197 -13.36 -0.23 -7.55
N ALA A 198 -14.60 0.20 -7.81
CA ALA A 198 -14.88 1.30 -8.73
C ALA A 198 -14.64 2.67 -8.07
N LEU A 199 -13.38 3.12 -8.03
CA LEU A 199 -12.98 4.35 -7.31
C LEU A 199 -12.57 5.51 -8.22
N ARG A 200 -12.63 5.33 -9.55
CA ARG A 200 -12.33 6.39 -10.51
C ARG A 200 -13.13 7.66 -10.23
N GLY A 201 -12.43 8.79 -10.11
CA GLY A 201 -13.05 10.10 -9.88
C GLY A 201 -13.55 10.32 -8.45
N LYS A 202 -13.15 9.49 -7.48
CA LYS A 202 -13.57 9.57 -6.08
C LYS A 202 -12.39 9.85 -5.17
N THR A 203 -12.65 10.57 -4.09
CA THR A 203 -11.69 10.76 -2.99
C THR A 203 -11.88 9.62 -1.99
N VAL A 204 -10.78 9.07 -1.47
CA VAL A 204 -10.85 8.00 -0.46
C VAL A 204 -10.15 8.40 0.84
N LEU A 205 -10.87 8.30 1.95
CA LEU A 205 -10.30 8.49 3.28
C LEU A 205 -10.20 7.14 3.99
N LEU A 206 -9.02 6.80 4.50
CA LEU A 206 -8.73 5.55 5.19
C LEU A 206 -8.60 5.85 6.69
N VAL A 207 -9.51 5.34 7.51
CA VAL A 207 -9.65 5.70 8.93
C VAL A 207 -9.45 4.44 9.78
N GLY A 208 -8.43 4.45 10.62
CA GLY A 208 -8.20 3.38 11.61
C GLY A 208 -7.55 2.10 11.09
N LEU A 209 -6.88 2.14 9.93
CA LEU A 209 -6.15 0.99 9.40
C LEU A 209 -5.10 0.49 10.42
N GLY A 210 -5.08 -0.83 10.64
CA GLY A 210 -4.24 -1.50 11.62
C GLY A 210 -4.71 -1.42 13.07
N GLU A 211 -5.77 -0.65 13.39
CA GLU A 211 -6.31 -0.56 14.75
C GLU A 211 -7.28 -1.73 15.04
N THR A 212 -6.75 -2.78 15.66
CA THR A 212 -7.52 -3.97 16.08
C THR A 212 -7.96 -3.87 17.55
N ALA A 213 -8.99 -4.63 17.91
CA ALA A 213 -9.44 -4.83 19.27
C ALA A 213 -9.52 -6.33 19.60
N GLU A 214 -9.69 -6.70 20.87
CA GLU A 214 -9.92 -8.10 21.23
C GLU A 214 -11.17 -8.68 20.52
N PRO A 215 -11.18 -9.96 20.11
CA PRO A 215 -10.15 -10.98 20.31
C PRO A 215 -9.04 -11.00 19.24
N GLN A 216 -9.01 -10.03 18.31
CA GLN A 216 -7.91 -9.94 17.36
C GLN A 216 -6.65 -9.44 18.06
N PRO A 217 -5.48 -10.02 17.79
CA PRO A 217 -4.24 -9.59 18.42
C PRO A 217 -3.91 -8.15 18.01
N ALA A 218 -3.22 -7.44 18.90
CA ALA A 218 -2.70 -6.11 18.60
C ALA A 218 -1.63 -6.20 17.51
N LEU A 219 -1.72 -5.33 16.50
CA LEU A 219 -0.67 -5.19 15.49
C LEU A 219 0.42 -4.25 16.02
N ASP A 220 1.68 -4.64 15.86
CA ASP A 220 2.80 -3.73 16.08
C ASP A 220 2.86 -2.64 14.99
N GLY A 221 3.71 -1.64 15.17
CA GLY A 221 3.83 -0.53 14.22
C GLY A 221 4.18 -0.96 12.79
N ASN A 222 4.99 -2.00 12.62
CA ASN A 222 5.37 -2.50 11.29
C ASN A 222 4.20 -3.20 10.60
N LEU A 223 3.43 -4.02 11.32
CA LEU A 223 2.23 -4.67 10.79
C LEU A 223 1.13 -3.65 10.46
N LYS A 224 0.95 -2.61 11.28
CA LYS A 224 0.01 -1.51 10.98
C LYS A 224 0.39 -0.77 9.68
N LEU A 225 1.68 -0.48 9.48
CA LEU A 225 2.18 0.14 8.25
C LEU A 225 1.95 -0.75 7.03
N ARG A 226 2.11 -2.08 7.15
CA ARG A 226 1.86 -3.03 6.06
C ARG A 226 0.40 -3.10 5.66
N VAL A 227 -0.51 -3.18 6.63
CA VAL A 227 -1.96 -3.13 6.36
C VAL A 227 -2.32 -1.80 5.69
N THR A 228 -1.74 -0.69 6.14
CA THR A 228 -1.97 0.64 5.55
C THR A 228 -1.51 0.70 4.10
N ALA A 229 -0.25 0.33 3.84
CA ALA A 229 0.33 0.35 2.50
C ALA A 229 -0.44 -0.54 1.52
N LEU A 230 -0.94 -1.70 1.98
CA LEU A 230 -1.79 -2.59 1.19
C LEU A 230 -3.05 -1.86 0.68
N TRP A 231 -3.81 -1.24 1.58
CA TRP A 231 -5.04 -0.57 1.19
C TRP A 231 -4.79 0.70 0.37
N GLU A 232 -3.73 1.45 0.64
CA GLU A 232 -3.32 2.58 -0.19
C GLU A 232 -3.00 2.14 -1.63
N ALA A 233 -2.25 1.05 -1.81
CA ALA A 233 -1.92 0.51 -3.13
C ALA A 233 -3.17 0.04 -3.89
N ILE A 234 -4.10 -0.66 -3.21
CA ILE A 234 -5.37 -1.10 -3.80
C ILE A 234 -6.20 0.09 -4.27
N VAL A 235 -6.35 1.11 -3.41
CA VAL A 235 -7.14 2.32 -3.70
C VAL A 235 -6.52 3.14 -4.83
N ALA A 236 -5.20 3.30 -4.84
CA ALA A 236 -4.48 3.97 -5.92
C ALA A 236 -4.66 3.24 -7.25
N LYS A 237 -4.49 1.90 -7.28
CA LYS A 237 -4.67 1.10 -8.49
C LYS A 237 -6.11 1.08 -9.00
N ALA A 238 -7.08 1.18 -8.09
CA ALA A 238 -8.50 1.32 -8.38
C ALA A 238 -8.89 2.69 -8.99
N GLY A 239 -7.93 3.63 -9.07
CA GLY A 239 -8.10 4.90 -9.78
C GLY A 239 -8.71 6.01 -8.93
N ALA A 240 -8.67 5.92 -7.60
CA ALA A 240 -9.05 7.03 -6.74
C ALA A 240 -8.30 8.31 -7.15
N THR A 241 -9.00 9.45 -7.17
CA THR A 241 -8.40 10.75 -7.52
C THR A 241 -7.29 11.09 -6.53
N CYS A 242 -7.53 10.81 -5.25
CA CYS A 242 -6.53 10.82 -4.21
C CYS A 242 -7.00 9.93 -3.05
N SER A 243 -6.06 9.51 -2.20
CA SER A 243 -6.35 8.85 -0.93
C SER A 243 -5.51 9.41 0.20
N ARG A 244 -6.04 9.34 1.43
CA ARG A 244 -5.29 9.74 2.63
C ARG A 244 -5.71 8.93 3.85
N VAL A 245 -4.74 8.61 4.68
CA VAL A 245 -4.96 8.07 6.02
C VAL A 245 -5.36 9.19 6.98
N VAL A 246 -6.49 9.02 7.65
CA VAL A 246 -6.97 9.89 8.72
C VAL A 246 -6.56 9.27 10.04
N GLU A 247 -5.67 9.96 10.75
CA GLU A 247 -5.23 9.52 12.07
C GLU A 247 -6.40 9.52 13.07
N VAL A 248 -6.43 8.48 13.90
CA VAL A 248 -7.40 8.34 14.98
C VAL A 248 -6.65 8.05 16.26
N ALA A 249 -7.25 8.43 17.40
CA ALA A 249 -6.67 8.11 18.69
C ALA A 249 -6.45 6.58 18.82
N PRO A 250 -5.27 6.14 19.26
CA PRO A 250 -5.03 4.72 19.50
C PRO A 250 -6.01 4.21 20.54
N GLY A 251 -6.43 2.95 20.41
CA GLY A 251 -7.35 2.35 21.36
C GLY A 251 -7.87 1.00 20.88
N ARG A 252 -8.24 0.16 21.84
CA ARG A 252 -8.69 -1.22 21.57
C ARG A 252 -10.08 -1.51 22.15
N ASP A 253 -10.89 -0.47 22.33
CA ASP A 253 -12.29 -0.62 22.74
C ASP A 253 -13.04 -1.42 21.67
N ALA A 254 -13.38 -2.66 21.99
CA ALA A 254 -13.96 -3.58 21.02
C ALA A 254 -15.36 -3.12 20.57
N ALA A 255 -15.63 -3.26 19.27
CA ALA A 255 -16.96 -3.06 18.75
C ALA A 255 -17.93 -4.12 19.31
N LYS A 256 -19.17 -3.73 19.56
CA LYS A 256 -20.23 -4.68 19.94
C LYS A 256 -20.60 -5.53 18.71
N ALA A 257 -20.26 -6.82 18.75
CA ALA A 257 -20.52 -7.74 17.65
C ALA A 257 -20.82 -9.14 18.17
N ASP A 258 -21.78 -9.81 17.53
CA ASP A 258 -22.22 -11.18 17.85
C ASP A 258 -21.82 -12.19 16.77
N GLN A 259 -21.45 -11.74 15.57
CA GLN A 259 -20.94 -12.61 14.51
C GLN A 259 -19.46 -12.91 14.70
N PRO A 260 -19.04 -14.17 14.54
CA PRO A 260 -17.65 -14.56 14.71
C PRO A 260 -16.78 -14.03 13.57
N VAL A 261 -15.55 -13.65 13.93
CA VAL A 261 -14.47 -13.33 12.99
C VAL A 261 -13.28 -14.16 13.41
N SER A 262 -12.68 -14.87 12.47
CA SER A 262 -11.51 -15.70 12.72
C SER A 262 -10.32 -14.84 13.15
N ALA A 263 -9.64 -15.25 14.22
CA ALA A 263 -8.44 -14.57 14.69
C ALA A 263 -7.30 -14.74 13.67
N VAL A 264 -6.71 -13.62 13.27
CA VAL A 264 -5.59 -13.60 12.32
C VAL A 264 -4.31 -13.98 13.06
N ALA A 265 -3.62 -14.99 12.54
CA ALA A 265 -2.30 -15.36 13.02
C ALA A 265 -1.27 -14.30 12.59
N LEU A 266 -0.60 -13.68 13.56
CA LEU A 266 0.49 -12.75 13.27
C LEU A 266 1.74 -13.49 12.78
N PRO A 267 2.57 -12.87 11.92
CA PRO A 267 3.87 -13.40 11.56
C PRO A 267 4.69 -13.67 12.83
N LYS A 268 5.21 -14.89 12.97
CA LYS A 268 6.04 -15.27 14.11
C LYS A 268 7.45 -14.72 13.91
N PRO A 269 8.14 -14.29 15.00
CA PRO A 269 9.57 -14.02 14.94
C PRO A 269 10.33 -15.22 14.38
N VAL A 270 11.43 -14.94 13.69
CA VAL A 270 12.34 -16.00 13.21
C VAL A 270 12.96 -16.68 14.43
N VAL A 271 12.95 -18.01 14.45
CA VAL A 271 13.65 -18.82 15.43
C VAL A 271 14.69 -19.66 14.70
N PHE A 272 15.94 -19.60 15.16
CA PHE A 272 17.03 -20.40 14.61
C PHE A 272 17.17 -21.69 15.40
N GLU A 273 17.13 -22.81 14.70
CA GLU A 273 17.39 -24.13 15.29
C GLU A 273 18.89 -24.45 15.23
N PRO A 274 19.42 -25.30 16.14
CA PRO A 274 20.85 -25.68 16.15
C PRO A 274 21.36 -26.32 14.86
N CYS A 275 20.45 -26.89 14.06
CA CYS A 275 20.70 -27.30 12.68
C CYS A 275 19.40 -27.40 11.87
N GLY A 276 19.52 -27.56 10.55
CA GLY A 276 18.38 -27.64 9.63
C GLY A 276 18.22 -26.37 8.80
N THR A 277 16.98 -26.00 8.48
CA THR A 277 16.69 -24.87 7.58
C THR A 277 15.83 -23.83 8.28
N THR A 278 16.26 -22.57 8.23
CA THR A 278 15.46 -21.41 8.67
C THR A 278 15.24 -20.48 7.49
N VAL A 279 13.99 -20.05 7.26
CA VAL A 279 13.66 -19.12 6.17
C VAL A 279 13.65 -17.69 6.70
N LEU A 280 14.49 -16.83 6.13
CA LEU A 280 14.44 -15.39 6.32
C LEU A 280 13.59 -14.80 5.20
N ALA A 281 12.30 -14.61 5.47
CA ALA A 281 11.39 -13.99 4.50
C ALA A 281 11.73 -12.51 4.30
N ASP A 282 11.60 -12.01 3.08
CA ASP A 282 11.86 -10.62 2.69
C ASP A 282 10.93 -9.63 3.43
N SER A 283 9.77 -10.11 3.84
CA SER A 283 8.83 -9.38 4.68
C SER A 283 9.21 -9.30 6.15
N GLY A 284 10.14 -10.14 6.61
CA GLY A 284 10.60 -10.18 7.99
C GLY A 284 11.58 -9.06 8.34
N ALA A 285 12.32 -9.28 9.43
CA ALA A 285 13.37 -8.37 9.90
C ALA A 285 14.58 -8.32 8.94
N VAL A 286 14.90 -9.44 8.29
CA VAL A 286 15.99 -9.54 7.29
C VAL A 286 15.41 -9.41 5.88
N GLY A 287 14.83 -8.25 5.62
CA GLY A 287 14.18 -7.91 4.35
C GLY A 287 14.98 -6.93 3.49
N PHE A 288 14.75 -6.95 2.19
CA PHE A 288 15.42 -6.12 1.20
C PHE A 288 14.48 -5.07 0.61
N ARG A 289 15.07 -3.98 0.09
CA ARG A 289 14.32 -3.01 -0.71
C ARG A 289 13.96 -3.63 -2.06
N PRO A 290 12.85 -3.20 -2.69
CA PRO A 290 12.37 -3.76 -3.96
C PRO A 290 13.48 -3.86 -5.02
N ASN A 291 13.63 -5.03 -5.64
CA ASN A 291 14.60 -5.29 -6.72
C ASN A 291 16.07 -4.96 -6.37
N THR A 292 16.45 -4.95 -5.09
CA THR A 292 17.83 -4.74 -4.65
C THR A 292 18.27 -5.76 -3.61
N ALA A 293 19.58 -5.77 -3.31
CA ALA A 293 20.17 -6.46 -2.16
C ALA A 293 20.42 -5.52 -0.96
N GLN A 294 19.89 -4.29 -0.99
CA GLN A 294 19.96 -3.37 0.15
C GLN A 294 18.92 -3.76 1.18
N LEU A 295 19.31 -3.92 2.44
CA LEU A 295 18.38 -4.20 3.53
C LEU A 295 17.41 -3.03 3.74
N ARG A 296 16.15 -3.36 4.01
CA ARG A 296 15.10 -2.37 4.33
C ARG A 296 15.37 -1.72 5.68
N ASP A 297 15.74 -2.54 6.67
CA ASP A 297 16.09 -2.13 8.02
C ASP A 297 17.33 -2.93 8.47
N GLU A 298 18.49 -2.31 8.33
CA GLU A 298 19.75 -2.97 8.69
C GLU A 298 19.86 -3.21 10.21
N ALA A 299 19.27 -2.34 11.05
CA ALA A 299 19.31 -2.50 12.50
C ALA A 299 18.47 -3.71 12.94
N ALA A 300 17.25 -3.85 12.42
CA ALA A 300 16.42 -5.03 12.66
C ALA A 300 17.08 -6.31 12.15
N ALA A 301 17.66 -6.27 10.94
CA ALA A 301 18.38 -7.41 10.38
C ALA A 301 19.58 -7.83 11.24
N ARG A 302 20.36 -6.87 11.77
CA ARG A 302 21.48 -7.13 12.70
C ARG A 302 21.00 -7.79 13.98
N THR A 303 19.89 -7.32 14.57
CA THR A 303 19.32 -7.92 15.77
C THR A 303 18.98 -9.40 15.54
N THR A 304 18.22 -9.71 14.47
CA THR A 304 17.88 -11.10 14.13
C THR A 304 19.11 -11.95 13.85
N LEU A 305 20.08 -11.44 13.08
CA LEU A 305 21.28 -12.22 12.73
C LEU A 305 22.26 -12.39 13.91
N THR A 306 22.15 -11.57 14.96
CA THR A 306 22.91 -11.74 16.21
C THR A 306 22.43 -12.96 16.99
N GLU A 307 21.14 -13.30 16.92
CA GLU A 307 20.62 -14.54 17.51
C GLU A 307 21.24 -15.76 16.83
N LEU A 308 21.32 -15.74 15.50
CA LEU A 308 22.01 -16.78 14.72
C LEU A 308 23.51 -16.82 15.04
N SER A 309 24.21 -15.68 15.12
CA SER A 309 25.64 -15.68 15.45
C SER A 309 25.92 -16.24 16.84
N THR A 310 25.04 -15.94 17.81
CA THR A 310 25.11 -16.49 19.17
C THR A 310 24.98 -18.00 19.16
N LEU A 311 24.01 -18.54 18.40
CA LEU A 311 23.83 -19.99 18.21
C LEU A 311 25.04 -20.66 17.55
N LEU A 312 25.75 -19.94 16.66
CA LEU A 312 26.94 -20.43 15.98
C LEU A 312 28.24 -20.28 16.78
N THR A 313 28.21 -19.58 17.91
CA THR A 313 29.37 -19.32 18.77
C THR A 313 29.79 -20.60 19.48
N GLY A 314 31.08 -20.92 19.44
CA GLY A 314 31.63 -22.15 20.05
C GLY A 314 31.29 -23.46 19.31
N GLY A 315 30.45 -23.41 18.28
CA GLY A 315 30.10 -24.55 17.44
C GLY A 315 30.95 -24.68 16.17
N SER A 316 30.91 -25.86 15.54
CA SER A 316 31.62 -26.16 14.28
C SER A 316 30.71 -26.21 13.04
N GLN A 317 29.42 -25.85 13.21
CA GLN A 317 28.44 -25.88 12.12
C GLN A 317 28.87 -24.97 10.97
N ARG A 318 28.66 -25.43 9.74
CA ARG A 318 28.74 -24.61 8.52
C ARG A 318 27.36 -24.08 8.17
N VAL A 319 27.36 -22.89 7.56
CA VAL A 319 26.17 -22.15 7.13
C VAL A 319 26.18 -22.05 5.62
N THR A 320 25.11 -22.48 4.96
CA THR A 320 24.84 -22.11 3.56
C THR A 320 23.69 -21.12 3.53
N LEU A 321 23.92 -19.95 2.94
CA LEU A 321 22.89 -18.94 2.72
C LEU A 321 22.40 -19.05 1.27
N VAL A 322 21.17 -19.50 1.08
CA VAL A 322 20.56 -19.68 -0.24
C VAL A 322 19.56 -18.55 -0.47
N GLY A 323 19.93 -17.59 -1.32
CA GLY A 323 19.02 -16.53 -1.73
C GLY A 323 18.03 -17.03 -2.77
N ASN A 324 16.79 -16.53 -2.70
CA ASN A 324 15.71 -16.85 -3.62
C ASN A 324 14.99 -15.57 -4.05
N THR A 325 14.35 -15.63 -5.22
CA THR A 325 13.47 -14.57 -5.71
C THR A 325 12.12 -15.16 -6.11
N ALA A 326 11.09 -14.31 -6.12
CA ALA A 326 9.88 -14.56 -6.88
C ALA A 326 10.19 -14.66 -8.39
N THR A 327 9.24 -15.19 -9.16
CA THR A 327 9.29 -15.18 -10.62
C THR A 327 9.13 -13.76 -11.15
N HIS A 328 10.23 -13.15 -11.58
CA HIS A 328 10.24 -11.80 -12.15
C HIS A 328 11.51 -11.58 -12.98
N GLY A 329 11.35 -11.04 -14.19
CA GLY A 329 12.48 -10.78 -15.08
C GLY A 329 13.17 -12.06 -15.58
N THR A 330 14.44 -11.92 -15.97
CA THR A 330 15.24 -13.01 -16.55
C THR A 330 15.82 -13.91 -15.44
N PRO A 331 15.91 -15.25 -15.65
CA PRO A 331 16.52 -16.17 -14.68
C PRO A 331 17.92 -15.75 -14.21
N GLU A 332 18.76 -15.22 -15.11
CA GLU A 332 20.15 -14.81 -14.82
C GLU A 332 20.20 -13.62 -13.85
N ALA A 333 19.31 -12.64 -14.04
CA ALA A 333 19.16 -11.51 -13.13
C ALA A 333 18.67 -11.98 -11.75
N SER A 334 17.71 -12.91 -11.72
CA SER A 334 17.19 -13.50 -10.49
C SER A 334 18.26 -14.25 -9.69
N VAL A 335 19.10 -15.06 -10.36
CA VAL A 335 20.27 -15.72 -9.74
C VAL A 335 21.28 -14.70 -9.21
N THR A 336 21.55 -13.65 -9.97
CA THR A 336 22.49 -12.60 -9.55
C THR A 336 21.99 -11.85 -8.32
N LEU A 337 20.74 -11.39 -8.33
CA LEU A 337 20.11 -10.65 -7.23
C LEU A 337 20.01 -11.51 -5.97
N SER A 338 19.55 -12.75 -6.09
CA SER A 338 19.47 -13.67 -4.95
C SER A 338 20.83 -13.95 -4.32
N ARG A 339 21.89 -14.13 -5.12
CA ARG A 339 23.25 -14.28 -4.58
C ARG A 339 23.68 -13.02 -3.83
N GLN A 340 23.46 -11.83 -4.38
CA GLN A 340 23.80 -10.56 -3.72
C GLN A 340 23.09 -10.40 -2.37
N ARG A 341 21.82 -10.84 -2.28
CA ARG A 341 21.05 -10.86 -1.02
C ARG A 341 21.67 -11.81 0.00
N ALA A 342 22.05 -13.02 -0.41
CA ALA A 342 22.76 -13.97 0.45
C ALA A 342 24.11 -13.41 0.93
N GLU A 343 24.86 -12.72 0.07
CA GLU A 343 26.11 -12.04 0.43
C GLU A 343 25.90 -10.90 1.43
N ALA A 344 24.82 -10.12 1.30
CA ALA A 344 24.49 -9.08 2.27
C ALA A 344 24.24 -9.67 3.68
N VAL A 345 23.53 -10.80 3.76
CA VAL A 345 23.33 -11.54 5.01
C VAL A 345 24.65 -12.10 5.55
N LYS A 346 25.51 -12.66 4.69
CA LYS A 346 26.85 -13.11 5.06
C LYS A 346 27.68 -11.99 5.66
N ALA A 347 27.66 -10.80 5.06
CA ALA A 347 28.39 -9.64 5.56
C ALA A 347 27.99 -9.28 7.00
N LEU A 348 26.69 -9.30 7.31
CA LEU A 348 26.21 -9.05 8.67
C LEU A 348 26.61 -10.16 9.66
N LEU A 349 26.56 -11.43 9.27
CA LEU A 349 27.00 -12.53 10.14
C LEU A 349 28.51 -12.48 10.43
N VAL A 350 29.33 -12.11 9.45
CA VAL A 350 30.77 -11.91 9.64
C VAL A 350 31.03 -10.75 10.60
N GLN A 351 30.30 -9.65 10.45
CA GLN A 351 30.38 -8.53 11.39
C GLN A 351 29.91 -8.89 12.80
N ALA A 352 28.99 -9.84 12.92
CA ALA A 352 28.53 -10.40 14.19
C ALA A 352 29.46 -11.48 14.77
N GLY A 353 30.62 -11.74 14.15
CA GLY A 353 31.69 -12.59 14.68
C GLY A 353 31.74 -14.03 14.13
N VAL A 354 30.90 -14.38 13.16
CA VAL A 354 30.96 -15.71 12.52
C VAL A 354 32.10 -15.73 11.50
N ALA A 355 32.99 -16.73 11.58
CA ALA A 355 34.11 -16.86 10.65
C ALA A 355 33.63 -17.01 9.20
N ALA A 356 34.17 -16.21 8.29
CA ALA A 356 33.70 -16.11 6.90
C ALA A 356 33.86 -17.42 6.10
N ASP A 357 34.82 -18.26 6.46
CA ASP A 357 35.06 -19.58 5.86
C ASP A 357 34.00 -20.62 6.26
N ARG A 358 33.28 -20.40 7.37
CA ARG A 358 32.11 -21.21 7.78
C ARG A 358 30.85 -20.89 6.98
N ILE A 359 30.82 -19.79 6.22
CA ILE A 359 29.63 -19.32 5.51
C ILE A 359 29.82 -19.38 3.99
N SER A 360 29.00 -20.19 3.32
CA SER A 360 28.82 -20.19 1.86
C SER A 360 27.54 -19.48 1.45
N THR A 361 27.48 -19.02 0.20
CA THR A 361 26.37 -18.27 -0.38
C THR A 361 26.00 -18.88 -1.72
N VAL A 362 24.70 -18.98 -1.99
CA VAL A 362 24.13 -19.50 -3.24
C VAL A 362 23.03 -18.56 -3.68
N GLY A 363 22.95 -18.29 -4.99
CA GLY A 363 21.82 -17.57 -5.59
C GLY A 363 21.02 -18.55 -6.42
N ASP A 364 19.86 -18.94 -5.91
CA ASP A 364 18.97 -19.94 -6.51
C ASP A 364 17.93 -19.33 -7.44
N GLY A 365 17.83 -17.99 -7.44
CA GLY A 365 16.93 -17.23 -8.31
C GLY A 365 15.47 -17.66 -8.16
N GLN A 366 14.79 -17.79 -9.29
CA GLN A 366 13.35 -18.04 -9.37
C GLN A 366 12.99 -19.50 -9.72
N THR A 367 13.94 -20.42 -9.66
CA THR A 367 13.71 -21.85 -10.00
C THR A 367 14.53 -22.81 -9.13
N GLY A 368 15.16 -22.31 -8.06
CA GLY A 368 16.01 -23.11 -7.20
C GLY A 368 15.26 -24.01 -6.21
N LYS A 369 16.02 -24.64 -5.31
CA LYS A 369 15.53 -25.72 -4.42
C LYS A 369 14.35 -25.29 -3.55
N TYR A 370 14.33 -24.03 -3.12
CA TYR A 370 13.33 -23.49 -2.20
C TYR A 370 12.21 -22.72 -2.89
N HIS A 371 12.25 -22.60 -4.22
CA HIS A 371 11.22 -21.90 -4.97
C HIS A 371 9.92 -22.72 -4.98
N LYS A 372 8.81 -22.06 -4.68
CA LYS A 372 7.45 -22.60 -4.82
C LYS A 372 6.78 -21.96 -6.02
N PRO A 373 5.92 -22.66 -6.77
CA PRO A 373 5.19 -22.04 -7.88
C PRO A 373 4.42 -20.80 -7.42
N ASP A 374 4.71 -19.65 -8.04
CA ASP A 374 4.10 -18.35 -7.74
C ASP A 374 3.39 -17.72 -8.94
N LEU A 375 3.25 -18.45 -10.04
CA LEU A 375 2.44 -18.03 -11.18
C LEU A 375 1.10 -18.75 -11.17
N GLY A 376 0.02 -17.99 -11.36
CA GLY A 376 -1.31 -18.53 -11.59
C GLY A 376 -1.46 -19.13 -13.00
N PRO A 377 -2.61 -19.77 -13.30
CA PRO A 377 -2.84 -20.44 -14.59
C PRO A 377 -2.73 -19.53 -15.83
N ASN A 378 -2.91 -18.22 -15.66
CA ASN A 378 -2.78 -17.20 -16.70
C ASN A 378 -1.39 -16.57 -16.79
N GLY A 379 -0.40 -17.10 -16.05
CA GLY A 379 0.95 -16.54 -15.95
C GLY A 379 1.05 -15.26 -15.11
N ALA A 380 -0.04 -14.83 -14.44
CA ALA A 380 0.01 -13.71 -13.52
C ALA A 380 0.67 -14.13 -12.20
N LEU A 381 1.50 -13.24 -11.64
CA LEU A 381 2.15 -13.46 -10.35
C LEU A 381 1.10 -13.50 -9.22
N ASP A 382 1.15 -14.54 -8.39
CA ASP A 382 0.45 -14.62 -7.11
C ASP A 382 1.29 -13.90 -6.06
N PRO A 383 0.81 -12.78 -5.50
CA PRO A 383 1.61 -11.93 -4.61
C PRO A 383 1.96 -12.61 -3.28
N VAL A 384 1.12 -13.52 -2.80
CA VAL A 384 1.37 -14.24 -1.55
C VAL A 384 2.42 -15.33 -1.77
N ALA A 385 2.30 -16.09 -2.86
CA ALA A 385 3.31 -17.08 -3.21
C ALA A 385 4.66 -16.42 -3.56
N ALA A 386 4.63 -15.30 -4.28
CA ALA A 386 5.81 -14.50 -4.61
C ALA A 386 6.54 -14.02 -3.36
N ALA A 387 5.81 -13.52 -2.36
CA ALA A 387 6.40 -13.11 -1.09
C ALA A 387 7.14 -14.25 -0.37
N GLN A 388 6.62 -15.48 -0.42
CA GLN A 388 7.30 -16.65 0.16
C GLN A 388 8.61 -17.00 -0.56
N ASN A 389 8.69 -16.72 -1.87
CA ASN A 389 9.88 -16.96 -2.67
C ASN A 389 10.94 -15.86 -2.53
N ARG A 390 10.58 -14.67 -2.04
CA ARG A 390 11.55 -13.63 -1.69
C ARG A 390 12.12 -13.95 -0.32
N SER A 391 13.25 -14.64 -0.30
CA SER A 391 13.84 -15.08 0.96
C SER A 391 15.34 -15.34 0.85
N VAL A 392 15.99 -15.39 2.02
CA VAL A 392 17.28 -16.07 2.19
C VAL A 392 17.07 -17.25 3.13
N VAL A 393 17.31 -18.47 2.65
CA VAL A 393 17.23 -19.67 3.47
C VAL A 393 18.60 -19.93 4.09
N VAL A 394 18.62 -20.06 5.41
CA VAL A 394 19.79 -20.45 6.18
C VAL A 394 19.77 -21.97 6.34
N GLU A 395 20.71 -22.66 5.72
CA GLU A 395 20.97 -24.08 5.95
C GLU A 395 22.11 -24.22 6.97
N LEU A 396 21.84 -24.87 8.10
CA LEU A 396 22.81 -25.16 9.14
C LEU A 396 23.12 -26.65 9.17
N SER A 397 24.39 -27.00 9.03
CA SER A 397 24.83 -28.40 9.17
C SER A 397 24.58 -28.90 10.59
N CYS A 398 24.01 -30.09 10.76
CA CYS A 398 23.92 -30.73 12.08
C CYS A 398 25.31 -31.13 12.58
N ALA A 399 25.57 -30.89 13.87
CA ALA A 399 26.72 -31.47 14.55
C ALA A 399 26.62 -32.99 14.42
N ARG A 400 27.71 -33.64 14.03
CA ARG A 400 27.80 -35.11 13.99
C ARG A 400 28.03 -35.67 15.38
#